data_AF-A0A6P0TZM1-F1
#
_entry.id   AF-A0A6P0TZM1-F1
#
_cell.length_a   1.000
_cell.length_b   1.000
_cell.length_c   1.000
_cell.angle_alpha   90.00
_cell.angle_beta   90.00
_cell.angle_gamma   90.00
#
_symmetry.space_group_name_H-M   'P 1'
#
loop_
_entity.id
_entity.type
_entity.pdbx_description
1 polymer ?
#
loop_
_entity_poly.entity_id
_entity_poly.type
_entity_poly.pdbx_seq_one_letter_code
_entity_poly.pdbx_strand_id
1 'polypeptide(L)'
;HRLLNFWCGHPQQGQFFVPVAEWTDSDWQKARIHLHPQLQNSQAREDLINCINNHKPFEISSYVKLPTLSPIHIDNSIAACLLPLWDGVCTFESLVERLVKIRPLDPITLESVGQKKAKEEVKELLDTLDPFLYVLLER
;
A
#
# COMPACT_ATOMS: atom_id res chain seq x y z
N HIS A 1 20.90 -4.77 2.00
CA HIS A 1 20.60 -5.72 0.90
C HIS A 1 19.48 -6.75 1.20
N ARG A 2 18.79 -6.71 2.36
CA ARG A 2 17.68 -7.64 2.70
C ARG A 2 16.41 -7.40 1.85
N LEU A 3 16.09 -6.14 1.55
CA LEU A 3 14.93 -5.74 0.76
C LEU A 3 15.04 -6.19 -0.70
N LEU A 4 16.20 -5.97 -1.35
CA LEU A 4 16.42 -6.50 -2.71
C LEU A 4 16.30 -8.03 -2.77
N ASN A 5 16.81 -8.75 -1.76
CA ASN A 5 16.70 -10.21 -1.72
C ASN A 5 15.25 -10.72 -1.67
N PHE A 6 14.32 -9.96 -1.08
CA PHE A 6 12.89 -10.27 -1.08
C PHE A 6 12.32 -10.25 -2.50
N TRP A 7 12.55 -9.17 -3.25
CA TRP A 7 12.05 -9.06 -4.63
C TRP A 7 12.83 -9.91 -5.64
N CYS A 8 14.11 -10.22 -5.39
CA CYS A 8 14.92 -11.08 -6.25
C CYS A 8 14.70 -12.59 -6.00
N GLY A 9 13.80 -12.99 -5.09
CA GLY A 9 13.49 -14.40 -4.83
C GLY A 9 14.64 -15.20 -4.21
N HIS A 10 15.61 -14.53 -3.58
CA HIS A 10 16.65 -15.23 -2.85
C HIS A 10 16.06 -15.80 -1.56
N PRO A 11 16.03 -17.13 -1.36
CA PRO A 11 15.47 -17.72 -0.16
C PRO A 11 16.27 -17.22 1.03
N GLN A 12 15.65 -16.37 1.86
CA GLN A 12 16.24 -15.95 3.12
C GLN A 12 16.32 -17.19 4.00
N GLN A 13 17.53 -17.72 4.16
CA GLN A 13 17.80 -18.84 5.04
C GLN A 13 17.43 -18.44 6.48
N GLY A 14 16.32 -18.96 7.00
CA GLY A 14 16.10 -19.12 8.44
C GLY A 14 15.20 -18.13 9.18
N GLN A 15 14.38 -17.29 8.54
CA GLN A 15 13.33 -16.56 9.25
C GLN A 15 11.95 -17.19 9.03
N PHE A 16 11.32 -17.63 10.12
CA PHE A 16 9.90 -17.95 10.16
C PHE A 16 9.12 -16.67 9.87
N PHE A 17 8.64 -16.54 8.64
CA PHE A 17 7.74 -15.45 8.25
C PHE A 17 6.32 -15.86 8.60
N VAL A 18 5.63 -15.03 9.39
CA VAL A 18 4.19 -15.17 9.61
C VAL A 18 3.52 -14.50 8.42
N PRO A 19 2.72 -15.22 7.62
CA PRO A 19 1.97 -14.63 6.52
C PRO A 19 1.16 -13.43 6.99
N VAL A 20 1.04 -12.39 6.17
CA VAL A 20 0.27 -11.17 6.50
C VAL A 20 -1.17 -11.50 6.90
N ALA A 21 -1.75 -12.54 6.28
CA ALA A 21 -3.07 -13.07 6.63
C ALA A 21 -3.21 -13.54 8.09
N GLU A 22 -2.10 -13.84 8.76
CA GLU A 22 -2.05 -14.29 10.16
C GLU A 22 -1.62 -13.17 11.13
N TRP A 23 -1.44 -11.93 10.66
CA TRP A 23 -1.01 -10.82 11.50
C TRP A 23 -2.10 -10.36 12.47
N THR A 24 -1.69 -10.16 13.72
CA THR A 24 -2.53 -9.55 14.76
C THR A 24 -2.58 -8.03 14.60
N ASP A 25 -3.54 -7.37 15.27
CA ASP A 25 -3.60 -5.90 15.31
C ASP A 25 -2.29 -5.27 15.83
N SER A 26 -1.59 -5.95 16.74
CA SER A 26 -0.29 -5.51 17.27
C SER A 26 0.82 -5.58 16.23
N ASP A 27 0.79 -6.58 15.34
CA ASP A 27 1.72 -6.67 14.21
C ASP A 27 1.46 -5.53 13.23
N TRP A 28 0.18 -5.27 12.90
CA TRP A 28 -0.22 -4.15 12.03
C TRP A 28 0.19 -2.78 12.58
N GLN A 29 0.11 -2.57 13.90
CA GLN A 29 0.55 -1.31 14.53
C GLN A 29 2.05 -1.05 14.36
N LYS A 30 2.87 -2.10 14.27
CA LYS A 30 4.33 -2.00 14.09
C LYS A 30 4.74 -2.08 12.62
N ALA A 31 3.80 -2.39 11.74
CA ALA A 31 4.07 -2.62 10.34
C ALA A 31 4.68 -1.40 9.65
N ARG A 32 5.75 -1.69 8.91
CA ARG A 32 6.49 -0.81 8.02
C ARG A 32 6.20 -1.25 6.60
N ILE A 33 5.76 -0.31 5.78
CA ILE A 33 5.37 -0.52 4.40
C ILE A 33 6.48 0.05 3.54
N HIS A 34 7.03 -0.81 2.67
CA HIS A 34 8.02 -0.44 1.68
C HIS A 34 7.41 -0.58 0.29
N LEU A 35 7.65 0.40 -0.58
CA LEU A 35 7.22 0.32 -1.98
C LEU A 35 8.19 -0.54 -2.80
N HIS A 36 7.67 -1.30 -3.76
CA HIS A 36 8.51 -2.03 -4.71
C HIS A 36 9.50 -1.09 -5.42
N PRO A 37 10.79 -1.44 -5.59
CA PRO A 37 11.79 -0.54 -6.16
C PRO A 37 11.46 -0.02 -7.56
N GLN A 38 10.82 -0.84 -8.41
CA GLN A 38 10.37 -0.40 -9.74
C GLN A 38 9.28 0.68 -9.69
N LEU A 39 8.50 0.77 -8.61
CA LEU A 39 7.51 1.83 -8.42
C LEU A 39 8.15 3.13 -7.89
N GLN A 40 9.33 3.09 -7.27
CA GLN A 40 10.04 4.25 -6.70
C GLN A 40 10.67 5.17 -7.76
N ASN A 41 10.03 5.29 -8.93
CA ASN A 41 10.45 6.20 -9.98
C ASN A 41 9.54 7.44 -10.01
N SER A 42 10.04 8.56 -10.54
CA SER A 42 9.32 9.83 -10.58
C SER A 42 8.06 9.77 -11.45
N GLN A 43 8.09 9.02 -12.55
CA GLN A 43 6.96 8.87 -13.46
C GLN A 43 5.76 8.23 -12.74
N ALA A 44 5.96 7.13 -12.02
CA ALA A 44 4.91 6.46 -11.25
C ALA A 44 4.29 7.38 -10.18
N ARG A 45 5.13 8.21 -9.55
CA ARG A 45 4.66 9.22 -8.57
C ARG A 45 3.80 10.29 -9.24
N GLU A 46 4.26 10.83 -10.36
CA GLU A 46 3.56 11.86 -11.13
C GLU A 46 2.23 11.34 -11.67
N ASP A 47 2.20 10.11 -12.17
CA ASP A 47 1.00 9.46 -12.66
C ASP A 47 -0.01 9.21 -11.54
N LEU A 48 0.44 8.78 -10.35
CA LEU A 48 -0.43 8.70 -9.16
C LEU A 48 -1.03 10.07 -8.82
N ILE A 49 -0.21 11.14 -8.79
CA ILE A 49 -0.69 12.51 -8.54
C ILE A 49 -1.69 12.94 -9.61
N ASN A 50 -1.44 12.64 -10.88
CA ASN A 50 -2.34 12.93 -11.98
C ASN A 50 -3.66 12.17 -11.85
N CYS A 51 -3.63 10.90 -11.47
CA CYS A 51 -4.83 10.11 -11.17
C CYS A 51 -5.66 10.72 -10.04
N ILE A 52 -5.01 11.16 -8.96
CA ILE A 52 -5.67 11.84 -7.82
C ILE A 52 -6.33 13.15 -8.27
N ASN A 53 -5.58 14.02 -8.97
CA ASN A 53 -6.08 15.32 -9.41
C ASN A 53 -7.21 15.23 -10.44
N ASN A 54 -7.24 14.16 -11.23
CA ASN A 54 -8.25 13.95 -12.28
C ASN A 54 -9.34 12.96 -11.88
N HIS A 55 -9.36 12.50 -10.63
CA HIS A 55 -10.32 11.50 -10.13
C HIS A 55 -10.39 10.22 -10.97
N LYS A 56 -9.22 9.73 -11.40
CA LYS A 56 -9.08 8.49 -12.17
C LYS A 56 -8.45 7.39 -11.33
N PRO A 57 -8.83 6.12 -11.54
CA PRO A 57 -8.12 5.00 -10.92
C PRO A 57 -6.64 5.00 -11.30
N PHE A 58 -5.78 4.57 -10.37
CA PHE A 58 -4.35 4.39 -10.60
C PHE A 58 -4.05 2.94 -10.98
N GLU A 59 -3.53 2.71 -12.19
CA GLU A 59 -3.17 1.38 -12.68
C GLU A 59 -1.73 1.02 -12.27
N ILE A 60 -1.57 0.51 -11.04
CA ILE A 60 -0.26 0.22 -10.46
C ILE A 60 0.49 -0.91 -11.18
N SER A 61 -0.24 -1.84 -11.83
CA SER A 61 0.33 -2.98 -12.56
C SER A 61 1.14 -2.57 -13.79
N SER A 62 0.99 -1.35 -14.29
CA SER A 62 1.73 -0.85 -15.45
C SER A 62 3.25 -0.70 -15.20
N TYR A 63 3.67 -0.58 -13.93
CA TYR A 63 5.07 -0.32 -13.56
C TYR A 63 5.87 -1.55 -13.18
N VAL A 64 5.20 -2.64 -12.77
CA VAL A 64 5.85 -3.86 -12.30
C VAL A 64 5.42 -4.99 -13.21
N LYS A 65 6.36 -5.52 -14.00
CA LYS A 65 6.13 -6.62 -14.95
C LYS A 65 6.07 -7.97 -14.23
N LEU A 66 5.13 -8.12 -13.29
CA LEU A 66 4.77 -9.41 -12.72
C LEU A 66 3.54 -9.96 -13.44
N PRO A 67 3.34 -11.28 -13.49
CA PRO A 67 2.25 -11.90 -14.22
C PRO A 67 0.92 -11.70 -13.48
N THR A 68 0.38 -10.48 -13.52
CA THR A 68 -1.01 -10.24 -13.17
C THR A 68 -1.87 -10.60 -14.37
N LEU A 69 -2.83 -11.52 -14.20
CA LEU A 69 -3.76 -11.91 -15.26
C LEU A 69 -4.70 -10.76 -15.67
N SER A 70 -4.79 -9.70 -14.87
CA SER A 70 -5.61 -8.52 -15.13
C SER A 70 -4.98 -7.27 -14.51
N PRO A 71 -5.19 -6.07 -15.11
CA PRO A 71 -4.69 -4.83 -14.55
C PRO A 71 -5.24 -4.55 -13.14
N ILE A 72 -4.37 -4.11 -12.25
CA ILE A 72 -4.73 -3.76 -10.87
C ILE A 72 -4.93 -2.27 -10.78
N HIS A 73 -6.18 -1.89 -10.55
CA HIS A 73 -6.59 -0.49 -10.41
C HIS A 73 -6.88 -0.19 -8.95
N ILE A 74 -6.33 0.91 -8.46
CA ILE A 74 -6.59 1.44 -7.12
C ILE A 74 -7.45 2.68 -7.27
N ASP A 75 -8.54 2.78 -6.51
CA ASP A 75 -9.33 4.00 -6.51
C ASP A 75 -8.49 5.20 -6.04
N ASN A 76 -8.71 6.36 -6.67
CA ASN A 76 -7.96 7.58 -6.39
C ASN A 76 -8.06 8.03 -4.92
N SER A 77 -9.22 7.84 -4.27
CA SER A 77 -9.46 8.32 -2.90
C SER A 77 -8.62 7.57 -1.87
N ILE A 78 -8.35 6.28 -2.13
CA ILE A 78 -7.49 5.45 -1.28
C ILE A 78 -6.04 5.47 -1.73
N ALA A 79 -5.76 5.51 -3.05
CA ALA A 79 -4.40 5.55 -3.60
C ALA A 79 -3.61 6.77 -3.10
N ALA A 80 -4.27 7.89 -2.82
CA ALA A 80 -3.66 9.07 -2.24
C ALA A 80 -2.98 8.84 -0.87
N CYS A 81 -3.38 7.80 -0.12
CA CYS A 81 -2.72 7.43 1.13
C CYS A 81 -1.31 6.87 0.90
N LEU A 82 -1.05 6.26 -0.27
CA LEU A 82 0.24 5.64 -0.61
C LEU A 82 1.32 6.64 -1.00
N LEU A 83 0.96 7.89 -1.33
CA LEU A 83 1.89 8.88 -1.87
C LEU A 83 3.21 9.05 -1.07
N PRO A 84 3.20 9.05 0.28
CA PRO A 84 4.43 9.18 1.06
C PRO A 84 5.43 8.01 0.87
N LEU A 85 4.98 6.86 0.35
CA LEU A 85 5.85 5.71 0.10
C LEU A 85 6.90 5.96 -0.98
N TRP A 86 6.73 6.99 -1.81
CA TRP A 86 7.76 7.45 -2.76
C TRP A 86 8.87 8.26 -2.10
N ASP A 87 8.61 8.84 -0.92
CA ASP A 87 9.60 9.59 -0.16
C ASP A 87 10.35 8.69 0.84
N GLY A 88 9.80 7.50 1.13
CA GLY A 88 10.47 6.48 1.93
C GLY A 88 9.52 5.49 2.60
N VAL A 89 10.05 4.73 3.55
CA VAL A 89 9.30 3.73 4.31
C VAL A 89 8.27 4.42 5.21
N CYS A 90 7.03 3.95 5.18
CA CYS A 90 5.95 4.47 6.02
C CYS A 90 5.51 3.44 7.06
N THR A 91 4.87 3.90 8.13
CA THR A 91 4.19 3.01 9.09
C THR A 91 2.73 2.84 8.70
N PHE A 92 2.11 1.73 9.08
CA PHE A 92 0.68 1.50 8.82
C PHE A 92 -0.18 2.63 9.38
N GLU A 93 0.08 3.04 10.63
CA GLU A 93 -0.64 4.15 11.27
C GLU A 93 -0.48 5.47 10.50
N SER A 94 0.69 5.76 9.92
CA SER A 94 0.88 6.99 9.12
C SER A 94 0.02 7.01 7.84
N LEU A 95 -0.20 5.85 7.21
CA LEU A 95 -1.08 5.72 6.04
C LEU A 95 -2.55 5.88 6.44
N VAL A 96 -2.93 5.31 7.59
CA VAL A 96 -4.29 5.43 8.17
C VAL A 96 -4.60 6.87 8.54
N GLU A 97 -3.71 7.55 9.27
CA GLU A 97 -3.86 8.97 9.62
C GLU A 97 -4.00 9.85 8.38
N ARG A 98 -3.24 9.53 7.33
CA ARG A 98 -3.34 10.23 6.06
C ARG A 98 -4.68 9.99 5.38
N LEU A 99 -5.18 8.74 5.35
CA LEU A 99 -6.48 8.42 4.76
C LEU A 99 -7.63 9.15 5.48
N VAL A 100 -7.60 9.19 6.82
CA VAL A 100 -8.60 9.93 7.62
C VAL A 100 -8.60 11.43 7.26
N LYS A 101 -7.43 12.03 7.02
CA LYS A 101 -7.34 13.44 6.60
C LYS A 101 -7.87 13.67 5.18
N ILE A 102 -7.65 12.72 4.27
CA ILE A 102 -8.10 12.81 2.88
C ILE A 102 -9.61 12.60 2.79
N ARG A 103 -10.15 11.64 3.55
CA ARG A 103 -11.56 11.25 3.51
C ARG A 103 -12.11 11.18 4.94
N PRO A 104 -12.42 12.34 5.55
CA PRO A 104 -12.86 12.41 6.94
C PRO A 104 -14.29 11.94 7.16
N LEU A 105 -15.10 11.84 6.12
CA LEU A 105 -16.52 11.46 6.17
C LEU A 105 -16.78 10.20 5.34
N ASP A 106 -17.68 9.35 5.83
CA ASP A 106 -18.20 8.20 5.11
C ASP A 106 -19.04 8.69 3.93
N PRO A 107 -18.80 8.22 2.69
CA PRO A 107 -19.52 8.71 1.53
C PRO A 107 -21.01 8.33 1.50
N ILE A 108 -21.43 7.32 2.29
CA ILE A 108 -22.81 6.84 2.37
C ILE A 108 -23.54 7.53 3.52
N THR A 109 -22.96 7.54 4.73
CA THR A 109 -23.64 8.06 5.93
C THR A 109 -23.34 9.52 6.23
N LEU A 110 -22.26 10.07 5.65
CA LEU A 110 -21.69 11.38 5.96
C LEU A 110 -21.23 11.54 7.42
N GLU A 111 -21.15 10.45 8.17
CA GLU A 111 -20.58 10.43 9.51
C GLU A 111 -19.05 10.41 9.44
N SER A 112 -18.38 10.85 10.51
CA SER A 112 -16.92 10.83 10.54
C SER A 112 -16.38 9.42 10.39
N VAL A 113 -15.45 9.21 9.45
CA VAL A 113 -14.71 7.95 9.31
C VAL A 113 -13.85 7.80 10.55
N GLY A 114 -14.29 6.93 11.46
CA GLY A 114 -13.50 6.55 12.62
C GLY A 114 -12.21 5.85 12.19
N GLN A 115 -11.18 5.92 13.03
CA GLN A 115 -9.90 5.27 12.78
C GLN A 115 -10.05 3.78 12.43
N LYS A 116 -11.01 3.08 13.04
CA LYS A 116 -11.26 1.66 12.78
C LYS A 116 -11.54 1.38 11.30
N LYS A 117 -12.44 2.14 10.68
CA LYS A 117 -12.79 1.96 9.25
C LYS A 117 -11.62 2.32 8.35
N ALA A 118 -10.87 3.38 8.66
CA ALA A 118 -9.67 3.73 7.90
C ALA A 118 -8.58 2.64 8.00
N LYS A 119 -8.42 1.99 9.17
CA LYS A 119 -7.51 0.85 9.33
C LYS A 119 -7.93 -0.33 8.46
N GLU A 120 -9.21 -0.68 8.47
CA GLU A 120 -9.76 -1.76 7.62
C GLU A 120 -9.49 -1.48 6.14
N GLU A 121 -9.75 -0.26 5.65
CA GLU A 121 -9.52 0.08 4.24
C GLU A 121 -8.03 0.09 3.84
N VAL A 122 -7.15 0.64 4.68
CA VAL A 122 -5.70 0.58 4.40
C VAL A 122 -5.20 -0.85 4.44
N LYS A 123 -5.72 -1.69 5.34
CA LYS A 123 -5.39 -3.11 5.41
C LYS A 123 -5.82 -3.85 4.14
N GLU A 124 -7.08 -3.69 3.71
CA GLU A 124 -7.58 -4.27 2.46
C GLU A 124 -6.77 -3.85 1.23
N LEU A 125 -6.37 -2.57 1.18
CA LEU A 125 -5.48 -2.07 0.15
C LEU A 125 -4.14 -2.81 0.16
N LEU A 126 -3.47 -2.89 1.31
CA LEU A 126 -2.17 -3.52 1.41
C LEU A 126 -2.24 -5.04 1.16
N ASP A 127 -3.30 -5.70 1.63
CA ASP A 127 -3.59 -7.11 1.35
C ASP A 127 -3.85 -7.36 -0.16
N THR A 128 -4.35 -6.36 -0.89
CA THR A 128 -4.49 -6.42 -2.35
C THR A 128 -3.15 -6.27 -3.06
N LEU A 129 -2.20 -5.50 -2.50
CA LEU A 129 -0.91 -5.18 -3.13
C LEU A 129 0.20 -6.18 -2.79
N ASP A 130 0.16 -6.78 -1.61
CA ASP A 130 1.18 -7.70 -1.08
C ASP A 130 1.37 -8.97 -1.93
N PRO A 131 0.31 -9.68 -2.40
CA PRO A 131 0.48 -10.88 -3.23
C PRO A 131 1.17 -10.63 -4.57
N PHE A 132 1.12 -9.39 -5.06
CA PHE A 132 1.77 -8.95 -6.29
C PHE A 132 3.11 -8.26 -6.04
N LEU A 133 3.61 -8.30 -4.80
CA LEU A 133 4.88 -7.75 -4.37
C LEU A 133 5.03 -6.22 -4.60
N TYR A 134 3.93 -5.51 -4.86
CA TYR A 134 3.97 -4.04 -5.06
C TYR A 134 4.34 -3.29 -3.79
N VAL A 135 4.03 -3.89 -2.64
CA VAL A 135 4.50 -3.48 -1.33
C VAL A 135 5.21 -4.64 -0.66
N LEU A 136 6.07 -4.32 0.29
CA LEU A 136 6.58 -5.25 1.28
C LEU A 136 6.10 -4.79 2.65
N LEU A 137 5.47 -5.70 3.38
CA LEU A 137 5.02 -5.50 4.75
C LEU A 137 6.04 -6.12 5.73
N GLU A 138 6.64 -5.29 6.57
CA GLU A 138 7.62 -5.69 7.58
C GLU A 138 7.13 -5.31 8.98
N ARG A 139 7.12 -6.26 9.92
CA ARG A 139 6.79 -6.01 11.35
C ARG A 139 8.00 -5.57 12.18
#